data_AF-A0A5K1UZM8-F1
#
_entry.id   AF-A0A5K1UZM8-F1
#
_cell.length_a   1.000
_cell.length_b   1.000
_cell.length_c   1.000
_cell.angle_alpha   90.00
_cell.angle_beta   90.00
_cell.angle_gamma   90.00
#
_symmetry.space_group_name_H-M   'P 1'
#
loop_
_entity.id
_entity.type
_entity.pdbx_description
1 polymer ?
#
loop_
_entity_poly.entity_id
_entity_poly.type
_entity_poly.pdbx_seq_one_letter_code
_entity_poly.pdbx_strand_id
1 'polypeptide(L)'
;MTFDRTSEFKKYIRMKGAEETQEPLSIPQNKQEMLNDIKVFNKNTTELFKNINKISGKLAKLTELAKSKSLFEEQQTAPQIQRLTNEIHTNLQEINKEMKQIEEIRKEIEKKYGITGQNENHREIVCKHLNYLVKNTTKSFTDVLQIRAESIKEQEKKKHKYSTQQSSTPNQIYQRNLNQFSFNEDDSIPPDSTEVDIPQSTSVLLTNEHLEQRVQGVQNIEHMLNELLGLYNHITFLVSTQEEMVRRIDENTEEAVFNVEQGHSQLQEALHSISSNRGLIIKSLLIILFFALVFLVFFL
;
A
#
# COMPACT_ATOMS: atom_id res chain seq x y z
N MET A 1 29.91 18.85 1.17
CA MET A 1 30.08 18.27 -0.17
C MET A 1 30.35 16.79 -0.02
N THR A 2 29.39 15.93 -0.37
CA THR A 2 29.60 14.48 -0.41
C THR A 2 30.40 14.15 -1.67
N PHE A 3 31.67 13.77 -1.51
CA PHE A 3 32.50 13.36 -2.62
C PHE A 3 32.02 12.00 -3.15
N ASP A 4 31.47 11.99 -4.36
CA ASP A 4 31.11 10.77 -5.08
C ASP A 4 32.37 10.04 -5.53
N ARG A 5 32.71 8.95 -4.84
CA ARG A 5 33.88 8.09 -5.12
C ARG A 5 33.53 6.87 -5.97
N THR A 6 32.33 6.85 -6.57
CA THR A 6 31.86 5.73 -7.41
C THR A 6 32.80 5.49 -8.60
N SER A 7 33.40 6.54 -9.14
CA SER A 7 34.34 6.48 -10.26
C SER A 7 35.68 5.86 -9.87
N GLU A 8 36.22 6.21 -8.71
CA GLU A 8 37.44 5.62 -8.16
C GLU A 8 37.26 4.13 -7.86
N PHE A 9 36.12 3.77 -7.26
CA PHE A 9 35.77 2.37 -7.00
C PHE A 9 35.68 1.55 -8.30
N LYS A 10 35.00 2.07 -9.32
CA LYS A 10 34.92 1.42 -10.65
C LYS A 10 36.30 1.24 -11.29
N LYS A 11 37.17 2.25 -11.14
CA LYS A 11 38.56 2.19 -11.63
C LYS A 11 39.37 1.13 -10.90
N TYR A 12 39.21 1.04 -9.57
CA TYR A 12 39.88 0.04 -8.75
C TYR A 12 39.44 -1.40 -9.09
N ILE A 13 38.13 -1.65 -9.25
CA ILE A 13 37.61 -2.97 -9.66
C ILE A 13 38.14 -3.37 -11.03
N ARG A 14 38.18 -2.45 -12.01
CA ARG A 14 38.72 -2.73 -13.34
C ARG A 14 40.23 -3.00 -13.31
N MET A 15 40.96 -2.34 -12.41
CA MET A 15 42.41 -2.53 -12.23
C MET A 15 42.71 -3.89 -11.56
N LYS A 16 41.98 -4.25 -10.51
CA LYS A 16 42.09 -5.54 -9.81
C LYS A 16 41.61 -6.73 -10.66
N GLY A 17 40.51 -6.56 -11.40
CA GLY A 17 39.97 -7.58 -12.30
C GLY A 17 40.85 -7.85 -13.54
N ALA A 18 41.89 -7.04 -13.78
CA ALA A 18 42.88 -7.27 -14.84
C ALA A 18 44.10 -8.07 -14.34
N GLU A 19 44.34 -8.14 -13.03
CA GLU A 19 45.46 -8.91 -12.44
C GLU A 19 45.04 -10.33 -12.01
N GLU A 20 43.74 -10.56 -11.77
CA GLU A 20 43.19 -11.90 -11.54
C GLU A 20 42.55 -12.42 -12.84
N THR A 21 43.37 -12.99 -13.74
CA THR A 21 42.85 -13.94 -14.75
C THR A 21 42.52 -15.25 -14.04
N GLN A 22 41.48 -15.24 -13.20
CA GLN A 22 40.73 -16.45 -12.90
C GLN A 22 39.57 -16.50 -13.88
N GLU A 23 39.41 -17.67 -14.50
CA GLU A 23 38.27 -18.04 -15.33
C GLU A 23 36.95 -17.50 -14.76
N PRO A 24 35.93 -17.22 -15.60
CA PRO A 24 34.62 -16.83 -15.10
C PRO A 24 34.15 -17.91 -14.12
N LEU A 25 34.24 -17.61 -12.82
CA LEU A 25 33.71 -18.42 -11.73
C LEU A 25 32.23 -18.57 -12.02
N SER A 26 31.88 -19.69 -12.65
CA SER A 26 30.52 -20.16 -12.86
C SER A 26 29.85 -20.10 -11.49
N ILE A 27 28.94 -19.14 -11.33
CA ILE A 27 28.10 -19.03 -10.14
C ILE A 27 27.49 -20.43 -9.95
N PRO A 28 27.68 -21.09 -8.80
CA PRO A 28 27.09 -22.40 -8.58
C PRO A 28 25.59 -22.29 -8.85
N GLN A 29 25.02 -23.20 -9.66
CA GLN A 29 23.64 -23.11 -10.17
C GLN A 29 22.61 -22.78 -9.06
N ASN A 30 22.86 -23.27 -7.84
CA ASN A 30 22.08 -23.04 -6.64
C ASN A 30 21.98 -21.53 -6.24
N LYS A 31 23.06 -20.76 -6.43
CA LYS A 31 23.06 -19.31 -6.15
C LYS A 31 22.32 -18.49 -7.22
N GLN A 32 22.28 -18.96 -8.47
CA GLN A 32 21.48 -18.32 -9.53
C GLN A 32 19.99 -18.55 -9.31
N GLU A 33 19.58 -19.76 -8.91
CA GLU A 33 18.19 -20.07 -8.57
C GLU A 33 17.71 -19.22 -7.40
N MET A 34 18.52 -19.10 -6.34
CA MET A 34 18.22 -18.25 -5.18
C MET A 34 18.01 -16.78 -5.57
N LEU A 35 18.86 -16.23 -6.43
CA LEU A 35 18.73 -14.84 -6.89
C LEU A 35 17.46 -14.62 -7.73
N ASN A 36 17.05 -15.62 -8.50
CA ASN A 36 15.80 -15.56 -9.26
C ASN A 36 14.59 -15.58 -8.32
N ASP A 37 14.58 -16.47 -7.33
CA ASP A 37 13.50 -16.56 -6.33
C ASP A 37 13.38 -15.24 -5.53
N ILE A 38 14.50 -14.67 -5.10
CA ILE A 38 14.54 -13.35 -4.43
C ILE A 38 13.99 -12.24 -5.34
N LYS A 39 14.34 -12.26 -6.63
CA LYS A 39 13.85 -11.27 -7.60
C LYS A 39 12.34 -11.38 -7.80
N VAL A 40 11.80 -12.60 -7.84
CA VAL A 40 10.35 -12.84 -7.91
C VAL A 40 9.66 -12.31 -6.65
N PHE A 41 10.20 -12.61 -5.46
CA PHE A 41 9.69 -12.07 -4.19
C PHE A 41 9.65 -10.53 -4.19
N ASN A 42 10.75 -9.88 -4.58
CA ASN A 42 10.85 -8.42 -4.59
C ASN A 42 9.91 -7.79 -5.62
N LYS A 43 9.76 -8.42 -6.79
CA LYS A 43 8.81 -7.97 -7.82
C LYS A 43 7.38 -8.00 -7.29
N ASN A 44 6.95 -9.14 -6.74
CA ASN A 44 5.60 -9.32 -6.22
C ASN A 44 5.32 -8.37 -5.04
N THR A 45 6.31 -8.19 -4.15
CA THR A 45 6.26 -7.21 -3.05
C THR A 45 6.02 -5.79 -3.57
N THR A 46 6.76 -5.38 -4.59
CA THR A 46 6.65 -4.03 -5.17
C THR A 46 5.30 -3.82 -5.85
N GLU A 47 4.80 -4.85 -6.54
CA GLU A 47 3.50 -4.86 -7.18
C GLU A 47 2.36 -4.75 -6.16
N LEU A 48 2.39 -5.58 -5.12
CA LEU A 48 1.45 -5.52 -4.00
C LEU A 48 1.45 -4.13 -3.35
N PHE A 49 2.63 -3.56 -3.08
CA PHE A 49 2.72 -2.23 -2.48
C PHE A 49 2.07 -1.15 -3.36
N LYS A 50 2.27 -1.21 -4.69
CA LYS A 50 1.60 -0.28 -5.63
C LYS A 50 0.08 -0.47 -5.60
N ASN A 51 -0.39 -1.71 -5.57
CA ASN A 51 -1.81 -2.03 -5.50
C ASN A 51 -2.43 -1.48 -4.20
N ILE A 52 -1.77 -1.66 -3.06
CA ILE A 52 -2.19 -1.11 -1.77
C ILE A 52 -2.35 0.41 -1.85
N ASN A 53 -1.33 1.13 -2.33
CA ASN A 53 -1.39 2.59 -2.45
C ASN A 53 -2.53 3.07 -3.36
N LYS A 54 -2.76 2.36 -4.48
CA LYS A 54 -3.89 2.65 -5.38
C LYS A 54 -5.23 2.48 -4.67
N ILE A 55 -5.41 1.43 -3.86
CA ILE A 55 -6.62 1.25 -3.05
C ILE A 55 -6.74 2.36 -2.01
N SER A 56 -5.67 2.68 -1.28
CA SER A 56 -5.70 3.74 -0.26
C SER A 56 -6.17 5.08 -0.85
N GLY A 57 -5.72 5.43 -2.07
CA GLY A 57 -6.20 6.63 -2.77
C GLY A 57 -7.70 6.59 -3.11
N LYS A 58 -8.20 5.44 -3.61
CA LYS A 58 -9.64 5.26 -3.87
C LYS A 58 -10.47 5.28 -2.58
N LEU A 59 -9.93 4.70 -1.52
CA LEU A 59 -10.56 4.64 -0.21
C LEU A 59 -10.67 6.02 0.42
N ALA A 60 -9.66 6.87 0.27
CA ALA A 60 -9.74 8.27 0.70
C ALA A 60 -10.89 9.00 -0.02
N LYS A 61 -10.99 8.84 -1.35
CA LYS A 61 -12.10 9.39 -2.14
C LYS A 61 -13.46 8.83 -1.73
N LEU A 62 -13.55 7.52 -1.49
CA LEU A 62 -14.79 6.89 -1.02
C LEU A 62 -15.18 7.40 0.38
N THR A 63 -14.20 7.62 1.26
CA THR A 63 -14.42 8.18 2.60
C THR A 63 -14.98 9.60 2.52
N GLU A 64 -14.46 10.43 1.61
CA GLU A 64 -14.97 11.77 1.36
C GLU A 64 -16.43 11.74 0.89
N LEU A 65 -16.73 10.91 -0.11
CA LEU A 65 -18.10 10.72 -0.63
C LEU A 65 -19.06 10.10 0.40
N ALA A 66 -18.58 9.22 1.27
CA ALA A 66 -19.39 8.63 2.33
C ALA A 66 -19.69 9.61 3.47
N LYS A 67 -18.85 10.65 3.65
CA LYS A 67 -19.03 11.67 4.70
C LYS A 67 -19.91 12.85 4.26
N SER A 68 -20.11 13.08 2.96
CA SER A 68 -21.01 14.13 2.47
C SER A 68 -22.48 13.76 2.76
N LYS A 69 -22.99 14.19 3.92
CA LYS A 69 -24.34 13.88 4.45
C LYS A 69 -25.53 14.54 3.74
N SER A 70 -25.35 15.15 2.55
CA SER A 70 -26.44 15.87 1.88
C SER A 70 -27.37 14.91 1.14
N LEU A 71 -28.66 14.91 1.50
CA LEU A 71 -29.70 14.02 0.93
C LEU A 71 -29.79 14.08 -0.61
N PHE A 72 -29.54 15.26 -1.19
CA PHE A 72 -29.58 15.47 -2.65
C PHE A 72 -28.27 15.02 -3.33
N GLU A 73 -27.14 15.22 -2.65
CA GLU A 73 -25.81 14.79 -3.10
C GLU A 73 -25.68 13.27 -3.07
N GLU A 74 -26.29 12.60 -2.08
CA GLU A 74 -26.26 11.15 -1.94
C GLU A 74 -27.05 10.43 -3.05
N GLN A 75 -28.16 11.01 -3.55
CA GLN A 75 -28.91 10.47 -4.68
C GLN A 75 -28.07 10.43 -5.97
N GLN A 76 -27.21 11.43 -6.19
CA GLN A 76 -26.32 11.50 -7.36
C GLN A 76 -25.01 10.70 -7.17
N THR A 77 -24.49 10.65 -5.94
CA THR A 77 -23.21 9.99 -5.63
C THR A 77 -23.36 8.50 -5.31
N ALA A 78 -24.56 8.02 -4.94
CA ALA A 78 -24.86 6.60 -4.67
C ALA A 78 -24.30 5.61 -5.71
N PRO A 79 -24.49 5.79 -7.04
CA PRO A 79 -23.92 4.87 -8.02
C PRO A 79 -22.39 4.91 -8.06
N GLN A 80 -21.77 6.07 -7.80
CA GLN A 80 -20.31 6.19 -7.75
C GLN A 80 -19.74 5.52 -6.50
N ILE A 81 -20.39 5.72 -5.34
CA ILE A 81 -20.06 5.06 -4.08
C ILE A 81 -20.17 3.55 -4.25
N GLN A 82 -21.23 3.03 -4.89
CA GLN A 82 -21.38 1.59 -5.13
C GLN A 82 -20.27 1.03 -6.03
N ARG A 83 -19.94 1.70 -7.13
CA ARG A 83 -18.86 1.27 -8.03
C ARG A 83 -17.51 1.23 -7.30
N LEU A 84 -17.17 2.30 -6.60
CA LEU A 84 -15.93 2.38 -5.81
C LEU A 84 -15.89 1.33 -4.69
N THR A 85 -17.03 1.06 -4.05
CA THR A 85 -17.17 0.03 -3.02
C THR A 85 -16.85 -1.35 -3.60
N ASN A 86 -17.50 -1.72 -4.71
CA ASN A 86 -17.28 -3.00 -5.37
C ASN A 86 -15.83 -3.14 -5.85
N GLU A 87 -15.28 -2.07 -6.45
CA GLU A 87 -13.91 -2.07 -6.95
C GLU A 87 -12.88 -2.21 -5.84
N ILE A 88 -13.03 -1.48 -4.73
CA ILE A 88 -12.16 -1.61 -3.56
C ILE A 88 -12.28 -3.00 -2.95
N HIS A 89 -13.49 -3.56 -2.88
CA HIS A 89 -13.74 -4.90 -2.37
C HIS A 89 -13.00 -5.97 -3.19
N THR A 90 -13.14 -5.97 -4.51
CA THR A 90 -12.41 -6.90 -5.39
C THR A 90 -10.89 -6.72 -5.27
N ASN A 91 -10.40 -5.48 -5.27
CA ASN A 91 -8.97 -5.22 -5.13
C ASN A 91 -8.43 -5.70 -3.77
N LEU A 92 -9.21 -5.59 -2.68
CA LEU A 92 -8.81 -6.09 -1.36
C LEU A 92 -8.72 -7.62 -1.32
N GLN A 93 -9.61 -8.31 -2.03
CA GLN A 93 -9.53 -9.77 -2.18
C GLN A 93 -8.27 -10.18 -2.97
N GLU A 94 -7.95 -9.45 -4.05
CA GLU A 94 -6.75 -9.67 -4.86
C GLU A 94 -5.47 -9.45 -4.06
N ILE A 95 -5.36 -8.32 -3.35
CA ILE A 95 -4.22 -8.00 -2.47
C ILE A 95 -4.05 -9.05 -1.37
N ASN A 96 -5.14 -9.59 -0.80
CA ASN A 96 -5.04 -10.66 0.18
C ASN A 96 -4.46 -11.95 -0.43
N LYS A 97 -4.85 -12.29 -1.67
CA LYS A 97 -4.30 -13.42 -2.41
C LYS A 97 -2.82 -13.22 -2.72
N GLU A 98 -2.45 -12.05 -3.23
CA GLU A 98 -1.05 -11.68 -3.50
C GLU A 98 -0.20 -11.73 -2.22
N MET A 99 -0.72 -11.24 -1.10
CA MET A 99 -0.04 -11.29 0.20
C MET A 99 0.25 -12.74 0.62
N LYS A 100 -0.73 -13.65 0.50
CA LYS A 100 -0.52 -15.07 0.80
C LYS A 100 0.54 -15.70 -0.09
N GLN A 101 0.56 -15.36 -1.38
CA GLN A 101 1.57 -15.84 -2.32
C GLN A 101 2.97 -15.35 -1.95
N ILE A 102 3.11 -14.08 -1.52
CA ILE A 102 4.39 -13.52 -1.08
C ILE A 102 4.88 -14.23 0.20
N GLU A 103 3.98 -14.54 1.14
CA GLU A 103 4.34 -15.32 2.33
C GLU A 103 4.75 -16.76 1.98
N GLU A 104 4.09 -17.38 1.03
CA GLU A 104 4.44 -18.71 0.53
C GLU A 104 5.83 -18.69 -0.12
N ILE A 105 6.10 -17.74 -1.01
CA ILE A 105 7.43 -17.54 -1.61
C ILE A 105 8.50 -17.32 -0.52
N ARG A 106 8.22 -16.51 0.51
CA ARG A 106 9.15 -16.32 1.64
C ARG A 106 9.47 -17.67 2.31
N LYS A 107 8.45 -18.47 2.62
CA LYS A 107 8.61 -19.79 3.26
C LYS A 107 9.34 -20.80 2.36
N GLU A 108 9.07 -20.76 1.06
CA GLU A 108 9.77 -21.62 0.09
C GLU A 108 11.26 -21.28 0.00
N ILE A 109 11.61 -20.00 -0.06
CA ILE A 109 13.00 -19.54 -0.07
C ILE A 109 13.70 -19.95 1.24
N GLU A 110 13.03 -19.77 2.38
CA GLU A 110 13.54 -20.18 3.71
C GLU A 110 13.82 -21.70 3.76
N LYS A 111 12.91 -22.51 3.23
CA LYS A 111 13.06 -23.98 3.17
C LYS A 111 14.16 -24.44 2.21
N LYS A 112 14.29 -23.81 1.04
CA LYS A 112 15.22 -24.23 -0.02
C LYS A 112 16.68 -23.89 0.30
N TYR A 113 16.94 -22.69 0.82
CA TYR A 113 18.30 -22.17 0.97
C TYR A 113 18.77 -22.13 2.42
N GLY A 114 17.90 -22.46 3.38
CA GLY A 114 18.17 -22.37 4.81
C GLY A 114 18.28 -20.92 5.28
N ILE A 115 18.42 -20.77 6.60
CA ILE A 115 18.44 -19.46 7.25
C ILE A 115 19.67 -18.67 6.78
N THR A 116 19.46 -17.69 5.91
CA THR A 116 20.53 -16.94 5.23
C THR A 116 20.58 -15.50 5.73
N GLY A 117 20.86 -15.32 7.03
CA GLY A 117 21.21 -14.04 7.65
C GLY A 117 20.34 -12.83 7.26
N GLN A 118 20.94 -11.63 7.20
CA GLN A 118 20.28 -10.31 7.03
C GLN A 118 19.19 -10.22 5.94
N ASN A 119 19.28 -11.01 4.86
CA ASN A 119 18.27 -11.04 3.81
C ASN A 119 16.93 -11.62 4.28
N GLU A 120 16.96 -12.56 5.22
CA GLU A 120 15.76 -13.14 5.83
C GLU A 120 15.05 -12.15 6.74
N ASN A 121 15.81 -11.43 7.56
CA ASN A 121 15.32 -10.33 8.39
C ASN A 121 14.61 -9.28 7.51
N HIS A 122 15.21 -8.91 6.37
CA HIS A 122 14.60 -7.96 5.45
C HIS A 122 13.26 -8.47 4.86
N ARG A 123 13.22 -9.71 4.32
CA ARG A 123 11.97 -10.28 3.76
C ARG A 123 10.87 -10.39 4.81
N GLU A 124 11.23 -10.79 6.03
CA GLU A 124 10.30 -10.85 7.16
C GLU A 124 9.74 -9.47 7.52
N ILE A 125 10.61 -8.46 7.63
CA ILE A 125 10.20 -7.07 7.91
C ILE A 125 9.27 -6.56 6.81
N VAL A 126 9.61 -6.82 5.56
CA VAL A 126 8.79 -6.44 4.40
C VAL A 126 7.41 -7.10 4.47
N CYS A 127 7.33 -8.42 4.69
CA CYS A 127 6.06 -9.12 4.85
C CYS A 127 5.24 -8.58 6.03
N LYS A 128 5.87 -8.29 7.17
CA LYS A 128 5.21 -7.68 8.34
C LYS A 128 4.63 -6.30 8.00
N HIS A 129 5.41 -5.47 7.32
CA HIS A 129 4.97 -4.14 6.93
C HIS A 129 3.80 -4.20 5.95
N LEU A 130 3.88 -5.06 4.94
CA LEU A 130 2.78 -5.29 4.01
C LEU A 130 1.52 -5.78 4.72
N ASN A 131 1.62 -6.75 5.62
CA ASN A 131 0.50 -7.24 6.42
C ASN A 131 -0.17 -6.11 7.22
N TYR A 132 0.63 -5.25 7.85
CA TYR A 132 0.10 -4.08 8.55
C TYR A 132 -0.63 -3.11 7.63
N LEU A 133 -0.07 -2.81 6.45
CA LEU A 133 -0.71 -1.93 5.47
C LEU A 133 -2.04 -2.51 4.96
N VAL A 134 -2.07 -3.81 4.64
CA VAL A 134 -3.29 -4.51 4.23
C VAL A 134 -4.31 -4.48 5.37
N LYS A 135 -3.91 -4.77 6.61
CA LYS A 135 -4.78 -4.69 7.79
C LYS A 135 -5.42 -3.32 7.94
N ASN A 136 -4.61 -2.26 7.89
CA ASN A 136 -5.08 -0.89 8.04
C ASN A 136 -6.00 -0.46 6.90
N THR A 137 -5.70 -0.87 5.67
CA THR A 137 -6.55 -0.59 4.50
C THR A 137 -7.90 -1.31 4.63
N THR A 138 -7.89 -2.59 5.00
CA THR A 138 -9.10 -3.37 5.29
C THR A 138 -9.93 -2.72 6.39
N LYS A 139 -9.30 -2.32 7.51
CA LYS A 139 -9.99 -1.63 8.62
C LYS A 139 -10.63 -0.33 8.15
N SER A 140 -9.89 0.51 7.42
CA SER A 140 -10.41 1.78 6.92
C SER A 140 -11.59 1.58 5.95
N PHE A 141 -11.57 0.50 5.14
CA PHE A 141 -12.70 0.16 4.29
C PHE A 141 -13.92 -0.32 5.08
N THR A 142 -13.72 -1.14 6.11
CA THR A 142 -14.78 -1.53 7.07
C THR A 142 -15.42 -0.31 7.71
N ASP A 143 -14.63 0.66 8.17
CA ASP A 143 -15.13 1.89 8.79
C ASP A 143 -16.02 2.69 7.81
N VAL A 144 -15.61 2.78 6.54
CA VAL A 144 -16.39 3.46 5.48
C VAL A 144 -17.70 2.72 5.18
N LEU A 145 -17.68 1.40 5.10
CA LEU A 145 -18.88 0.59 4.92
C LEU A 145 -19.86 0.77 6.07
N GLN A 146 -19.35 0.86 7.31
CA GLN A 146 -20.17 1.10 8.49
C GLN A 146 -20.81 2.50 8.46
N ILE A 147 -20.06 3.54 8.11
CA ILE A 147 -20.60 4.90 7.91
C ILE A 147 -21.71 4.89 6.87
N ARG A 148 -21.51 4.19 5.76
CA ARG A 148 -22.51 4.08 4.69
C ARG A 148 -23.76 3.34 5.15
N ALA A 149 -23.62 2.22 5.85
CA ALA A 149 -24.76 1.48 6.41
C ALA A 149 -25.56 2.34 7.40
N GLU A 150 -24.87 3.12 8.23
CA GLU A 150 -25.50 4.06 9.15
C GLU A 150 -26.23 5.19 8.40
N SER A 151 -25.63 5.75 7.34
CA SER A 151 -26.27 6.77 6.49
C SER A 151 -27.58 6.27 5.90
N ILE A 152 -27.56 5.08 5.26
CA ILE A 152 -28.75 4.48 4.65
C ILE A 152 -29.85 4.27 5.70
N LYS A 153 -29.50 3.77 6.89
CA LYS A 153 -30.43 3.55 8.01
C LYS A 153 -31.00 4.85 8.58
N GLU A 154 -30.19 5.89 8.74
CA GLU A 154 -30.65 7.19 9.23
C GLU A 154 -31.64 7.83 8.25
N GLN A 155 -31.39 7.69 6.95
CA GLN A 155 -32.31 8.15 5.93
C GLN A 155 -33.65 7.39 5.95
N GLU A 156 -33.63 6.06 6.11
CA GLU A 156 -34.87 5.28 6.24
C GLU A 156 -35.71 5.77 7.42
N LYS A 157 -35.08 6.01 8.58
CA LYS A 157 -35.77 6.54 9.75
C LYS A 157 -36.38 7.92 9.47
N LYS A 158 -35.66 8.81 8.79
CA LYS A 158 -36.16 10.14 8.40
C LYS A 158 -37.34 9.99 7.44
N LYS A 159 -37.21 9.17 6.39
CA LYS A 159 -38.28 8.92 5.41
C LYS A 159 -39.51 8.32 6.07
N HIS A 160 -39.39 7.35 6.97
CA HIS A 160 -40.53 6.81 7.73
C HIS A 160 -41.23 7.88 8.57
N LYS A 161 -40.49 8.76 9.24
CA LYS A 161 -41.09 9.86 10.02
C LYS A 161 -41.90 10.84 9.16
N TYR A 162 -41.46 11.13 7.94
CA TYR A 162 -42.16 12.04 7.03
C TYR A 162 -43.21 11.35 6.15
N SER A 163 -43.05 10.04 5.86
CA SER A 163 -43.96 9.27 5.02
C SER A 163 -45.18 8.75 5.79
N THR A 164 -45.04 8.41 7.07
CA THR A 164 -46.18 7.94 7.90
C THR A 164 -47.16 9.07 8.26
N GLN A 165 -46.75 10.35 8.12
CA GLN A 165 -47.63 11.50 8.36
C GLN A 165 -48.62 11.80 7.20
N GLN A 166 -48.50 11.15 6.05
CA GLN A 166 -49.45 11.32 4.93
C GLN A 166 -50.60 10.31 4.92
N SER A 167 -50.62 9.33 5.83
CA SER A 167 -51.63 8.25 5.84
C SER A 167 -52.82 8.50 6.78
N SER A 168 -52.90 9.67 7.44
CA SER A 168 -53.94 9.98 8.42
C SER A 168 -54.48 11.41 8.32
N THR A 169 -54.84 11.83 7.11
CA THR A 169 -55.84 12.89 6.93
C THR A 169 -56.89 12.41 5.93
N PRO A 170 -58.13 12.12 6.37
CA PRO A 170 -59.27 12.03 5.45
C PRO A 170 -59.47 13.42 4.86
N ASN A 171 -59.44 13.54 3.52
CA ASN A 171 -59.93 14.68 2.74
C ASN A 171 -59.93 16.04 3.46
N GLN A 172 -58.86 16.84 3.33
CA GLN A 172 -59.03 18.29 3.29
C GLN A 172 -58.12 18.89 2.23
N ILE A 173 -58.75 19.16 1.09
CA ILE A 173 -58.33 20.15 0.11
C ILE A 173 -58.22 21.49 0.86
N TYR A 174 -57.02 21.86 1.28
CA TYR A 174 -56.64 23.25 1.43
C TYR A 174 -55.45 23.47 0.50
N GLN A 175 -55.76 23.86 -0.73
CA GLN A 175 -54.83 24.62 -1.56
C GLN A 175 -54.43 25.86 -0.76
N ARG A 176 -53.26 25.82 -0.12
CA ARG A 176 -52.60 27.04 0.35
C ARG A 176 -52.03 27.72 -0.88
N ASN A 177 -52.89 28.47 -1.54
CA ASN A 177 -52.55 29.36 -2.64
C ASN A 177 -51.49 30.35 -2.13
N LEU A 178 -50.28 30.25 -2.67
CA LEU A 178 -49.15 31.12 -2.33
C LEU A 178 -49.07 32.36 -3.25
N ASN A 179 -50.21 32.85 -3.76
CA ASN A 179 -50.27 34.11 -4.51
C ASN A 179 -51.10 35.15 -3.73
N GLN A 180 -50.59 35.59 -2.59
CA GLN A 180 -51.00 36.86 -1.96
C GLN A 180 -49.91 37.91 -2.07
N PHE A 181 -49.56 38.24 -3.32
CA PHE A 181 -49.12 39.56 -3.70
C PHE A 181 -49.86 39.90 -5.00
N SER A 182 -51.05 40.47 -4.87
CA SER A 182 -51.76 41.11 -5.97
C SER A 182 -51.74 42.62 -5.73
N PHE A 183 -50.91 43.33 -6.50
CA PHE A 183 -51.23 44.66 -6.97
C PHE A 183 -52.09 44.46 -8.22
N ASN A 184 -53.30 45.00 -8.22
CA ASN A 184 -54.20 44.98 -9.37
C ASN A 184 -53.62 45.86 -10.49
N GLU A 185 -53.63 45.37 -11.73
CA GLU A 185 -54.14 46.10 -12.89
C GLU A 185 -54.44 45.13 -14.04
N ASP A 186 -55.72 45.11 -14.42
CA ASP A 186 -56.31 44.91 -15.76
C ASP A 186 -55.53 44.08 -16.81
N ASP A 187 -56.04 42.92 -17.21
CA ASP A 187 -56.63 42.70 -18.55
C ASP A 187 -57.04 41.23 -18.79
N SER A 188 -58.10 41.08 -19.59
CA SER A 188 -58.86 39.85 -19.88
C SER A 188 -58.15 38.78 -20.74
N ILE A 189 -58.07 37.52 -20.27
CA ILE A 189 -57.79 36.29 -21.09
C ILE A 189 -58.52 35.05 -20.47
N PRO A 190 -59.08 34.10 -21.25
CA PRO A 190 -59.89 32.96 -20.75
C PRO A 190 -59.02 31.83 -20.13
N PRO A 191 -59.62 30.90 -19.34
CA PRO A 191 -58.88 29.86 -18.66
C PRO A 191 -58.63 28.66 -19.58
N ASP A 192 -57.37 28.39 -19.89
CA ASP A 192 -56.92 27.06 -20.35
C ASP A 192 -55.93 26.53 -19.31
N SER A 193 -56.47 26.01 -18.20
CA SER A 193 -55.68 25.26 -17.22
C SER A 193 -55.67 23.80 -17.65
N THR A 194 -54.63 23.41 -18.38
CA THR A 194 -54.20 22.02 -18.47
C THR A 194 -53.79 21.56 -17.07
N GLU A 195 -54.76 21.01 -16.36
CA GLU A 195 -54.60 20.37 -15.05
C GLU A 195 -53.81 19.08 -15.28
N VAL A 196 -52.47 19.16 -15.12
CA VAL A 196 -51.61 17.97 -15.08
C VAL A 196 -51.87 17.28 -13.74
N ASP A 197 -52.89 16.41 -13.74
CA ASP A 197 -53.17 15.47 -12.66
C ASP A 197 -51.98 14.50 -12.57
N ILE A 198 -51.10 14.72 -11.57
CA ILE A 198 -50.04 13.77 -11.24
C ILE A 198 -50.72 12.64 -10.47
N PRO A 199 -50.84 11.42 -11.01
CA PRO A 199 -51.55 10.36 -10.33
C PRO A 199 -50.86 10.04 -9.00
N GLN A 200 -51.63 10.06 -7.91
CA GLN A 200 -51.16 9.71 -6.57
C GLN A 200 -50.52 8.30 -6.52
N SER A 201 -50.88 7.42 -7.46
CA SER A 201 -50.31 6.09 -7.66
C SER A 201 -48.84 6.09 -8.13
N THR A 202 -48.39 7.12 -8.86
CA THR A 202 -47.00 7.21 -9.34
C THR A 202 -46.01 7.50 -8.19
N SER A 203 -46.45 8.25 -7.18
CA SER A 203 -45.63 8.58 -6.01
C SER A 203 -45.35 7.34 -5.13
N VAL A 204 -46.35 6.47 -4.94
CA VAL A 204 -46.20 5.27 -4.11
C VAL A 204 -45.34 4.21 -4.81
N LEU A 205 -45.44 4.08 -6.14
CA LEU A 205 -44.62 3.13 -6.91
C LEU A 205 -43.13 3.49 -6.85
N LEU A 206 -42.79 4.78 -7.05
CA LEU A 206 -41.41 5.30 -6.92
C LEU A 206 -40.85 5.10 -5.50
N THR A 207 -41.70 5.22 -4.47
CA THR A 207 -41.24 5.04 -3.09
C THR A 207 -40.87 3.60 -2.73
N ASN A 208 -41.51 2.61 -3.38
CA ASN A 208 -41.26 1.18 -3.15
C ASN A 208 -39.99 0.71 -3.87
N GLU A 209 -39.78 1.11 -5.13
CA GLU A 209 -38.57 0.77 -5.90
C GLU A 209 -37.30 1.30 -5.20
N HIS A 210 -37.35 2.51 -4.66
CA HIS A 210 -36.24 3.09 -3.91
C HIS A 210 -36.00 2.42 -2.55
N LEU A 211 -37.02 1.78 -1.96
CA LEU A 211 -36.87 1.02 -0.71
C LEU A 211 -36.15 -0.30 -0.99
N GLU A 212 -36.53 -0.98 -2.06
CA GLU A 212 -35.95 -2.26 -2.45
C GLU A 212 -34.46 -2.14 -2.79
N GLN A 213 -34.07 -1.12 -3.57
CA GLN A 213 -32.65 -0.83 -3.87
C GLN A 213 -31.81 -0.56 -2.62
N ARG A 214 -32.41 0.00 -1.55
CA ARG A 214 -31.71 0.29 -0.28
C ARG A 214 -31.55 -0.95 0.57
N VAL A 215 -32.59 -1.79 0.66
CA VAL A 215 -32.52 -3.09 1.35
C VAL A 215 -31.45 -3.96 0.70
N GLN A 216 -31.42 -4.04 -0.63
CA GLN A 216 -30.37 -4.74 -1.36
C GLN A 216 -28.98 -4.12 -1.12
N GLY A 217 -28.89 -2.80 -1.07
CA GLY A 217 -27.65 -2.08 -0.75
C GLY A 217 -27.08 -2.43 0.62
N VAL A 218 -27.92 -2.47 1.66
CA VAL A 218 -27.51 -2.84 3.02
C VAL A 218 -27.13 -4.32 3.10
N GLN A 219 -27.90 -5.22 2.48
CA GLN A 219 -27.57 -6.65 2.42
C GLN A 219 -26.21 -6.89 1.75
N ASN A 220 -25.92 -6.19 0.66
CA ASN A 220 -24.62 -6.26 0.00
C ASN A 220 -23.49 -5.76 0.91
N ILE A 221 -23.72 -4.68 1.68
CA ILE A 221 -22.75 -4.20 2.66
C ILE A 221 -22.53 -5.25 3.76
N GLU A 222 -23.58 -5.89 4.28
CA GLU A 222 -23.44 -6.95 5.29
C GLU A 222 -22.66 -8.15 4.77
N HIS A 223 -22.93 -8.58 3.52
CA HIS A 223 -22.15 -9.62 2.86
C HIS A 223 -20.66 -9.24 2.78
N MET A 224 -20.35 -8.04 2.29
CA MET A 224 -18.97 -7.55 2.20
C MET A 224 -18.30 -7.46 3.58
N LEU A 225 -19.01 -6.99 4.61
CA LEU A 225 -18.50 -6.92 5.98
C LEU A 225 -18.13 -8.31 6.52
N ASN A 226 -18.97 -9.32 6.27
CA ASN A 226 -18.70 -10.70 6.69
C ASN A 226 -17.44 -11.27 6.00
N GLU A 227 -17.27 -11.03 4.70
CA GLU A 227 -16.05 -11.45 4.00
C GLU A 227 -14.81 -10.71 4.51
N LEU A 228 -14.91 -9.40 4.73
CA LEU A 228 -13.82 -8.59 5.28
C LEU A 228 -13.45 -9.02 6.69
N LEU A 229 -14.40 -9.46 7.51
CA LEU A 229 -14.11 -10.05 8.83
C LEU A 229 -13.27 -11.32 8.70
N GLY A 230 -13.57 -12.18 7.71
CA GLY A 230 -12.73 -13.34 7.39
C GLY A 230 -11.30 -12.95 7.00
N LEU A 231 -11.16 -11.94 6.12
CA LEU A 231 -9.86 -11.39 5.72
C LEU A 231 -9.12 -10.75 6.91
N TYR A 232 -9.83 -9.99 7.74
CA TYR A 232 -9.30 -9.27 8.88
C TYR A 232 -8.82 -10.22 9.97
N ASN A 233 -9.54 -11.30 10.25
CA ASN A 233 -9.13 -12.32 11.21
C ASN A 233 -7.87 -13.04 10.74
N HIS A 234 -7.77 -13.37 9.46
CA HIS A 234 -6.57 -13.97 8.89
C HIS A 234 -5.34 -13.07 9.08
N ILE A 235 -5.46 -11.78 8.74
CA ILE A 235 -4.35 -10.83 8.87
C ILE A 235 -4.06 -10.51 10.34
N THR A 236 -5.10 -10.43 11.19
CA THR A 236 -4.93 -10.13 12.61
C THR A 236 -4.27 -11.29 13.34
N PHE A 237 -4.55 -12.54 12.99
CA PHE A 237 -3.81 -13.69 13.50
C PHE A 237 -2.32 -13.60 13.13
N LEU A 238 -2.02 -13.25 11.87
CA LEU A 238 -0.65 -13.04 11.40
C LEU A 238 0.03 -11.87 12.13
N VAL A 239 -0.67 -10.76 12.38
CA VAL A 239 -0.10 -9.55 12.99
C VAL A 239 -0.04 -9.62 14.52
N SER A 240 -0.99 -10.27 15.20
CA SER A 240 -1.05 -10.37 16.69
C SER A 240 -0.04 -11.36 17.28
N THR A 241 0.37 -12.38 16.51
CA THR A 241 1.49 -13.25 16.89
C THR A 241 2.84 -12.50 16.83
N GLN A 242 2.88 -11.27 16.32
CA GLN A 242 4.10 -10.56 15.92
C GLN A 242 4.12 -9.11 16.43
N GLU A 243 4.00 -8.94 17.75
CA GLU A 243 3.70 -7.68 18.48
C GLU A 243 4.67 -6.48 18.33
N GLU A 244 5.59 -6.43 17.36
CA GLU A 244 6.63 -5.40 17.40
C GLU A 244 7.15 -4.96 16.03
N MET A 245 6.50 -3.94 15.44
CA MET A 245 7.03 -3.21 14.29
C MET A 245 7.76 -1.90 14.69
N VAL A 246 7.77 -1.53 15.97
CA VAL A 246 8.35 -0.26 16.45
C VAL A 246 9.76 -0.41 17.04
N ARG A 247 10.19 -1.60 17.51
CA ARG A 247 11.56 -1.80 18.06
C ARG A 247 12.66 -2.17 17.05
N ARG A 248 12.32 -2.54 15.81
CA ARG A 248 13.29 -3.15 14.86
C ARG A 248 14.06 -2.19 13.95
N ILE A 249 13.76 -0.89 13.94
CA ILE A 249 14.61 0.08 13.21
C ILE A 249 15.94 0.26 13.95
N ASP A 250 15.89 0.32 15.28
CA ASP A 250 17.09 0.52 16.11
C ASP A 250 18.01 -0.71 16.05
N GLU A 251 17.49 -1.93 16.15
CA GLU A 251 18.31 -3.16 16.11
C GLU A 251 19.03 -3.40 14.77
N ASN A 252 18.35 -3.16 13.63
CA ASN A 252 18.99 -3.37 12.32
C ASN A 252 20.02 -2.27 11.99
N THR A 253 19.86 -1.05 12.55
CA THR A 253 20.89 -0.01 12.42
C THR A 253 22.10 -0.30 13.28
N GLU A 254 21.92 -0.83 14.49
CA GLU A 254 23.00 -1.27 15.37
C GLU A 254 23.81 -2.44 14.77
N GLU A 255 23.13 -3.45 14.20
CA GLU A 255 23.79 -4.56 13.52
C GLU A 255 24.56 -4.09 12.26
N ALA A 256 23.98 -3.15 11.50
CA ALA A 256 24.66 -2.57 10.34
C ALA A 256 25.91 -1.76 10.76
N VAL A 257 25.84 -0.99 11.84
CA VAL A 257 26.99 -0.26 12.41
C VAL A 257 28.06 -1.24 12.87
N PHE A 258 27.68 -2.30 13.58
CA PHE A 258 28.61 -3.33 14.05
C PHE A 258 29.34 -4.05 12.90
N ASN A 259 28.62 -4.40 11.83
CA ASN A 259 29.22 -5.04 10.65
C ASN A 259 30.13 -4.08 9.86
N VAL A 260 29.79 -2.80 9.80
CA VAL A 260 30.64 -1.76 9.20
C VAL A 260 31.91 -1.56 10.02
N GLU A 261 31.82 -1.58 11.36
CA GLU A 261 32.96 -1.40 12.26
C GLU A 261 33.91 -2.60 12.23
N GLN A 262 33.38 -3.83 12.15
CA GLN A 262 34.19 -5.02 11.90
C GLN A 262 34.87 -4.97 10.53
N GLY A 263 34.15 -4.56 9.48
CA GLY A 263 34.73 -4.36 8.15
C GLY A 263 35.84 -3.31 8.15
N HIS A 264 35.68 -2.23 8.92
CA HIS A 264 36.70 -1.19 9.08
C HIS A 264 37.96 -1.75 9.76
N SER A 265 37.79 -2.52 10.84
CA SER A 265 38.90 -3.18 11.54
C SER A 265 39.68 -4.11 10.62
N GLN A 266 38.98 -4.97 9.85
CA GLN A 266 39.64 -5.87 8.90
C GLN A 266 40.36 -5.13 7.76
N LEU A 267 39.80 -4.03 7.26
CA LEU A 267 40.47 -3.19 6.26
C LEU A 267 41.71 -2.50 6.84
N GLN A 268 41.66 -2.08 8.10
CA GLN A 268 42.80 -1.48 8.79
C GLN A 268 43.92 -2.50 9.01
N GLU A 269 43.59 -3.72 9.40
CA GLU A 269 44.56 -4.82 9.50
C GLU A 269 45.16 -5.18 8.13
N ALA A 270 44.35 -5.21 7.08
CA ALA A 270 44.82 -5.43 5.72
C ALA A 270 45.74 -4.30 5.22
N LEU A 271 45.41 -3.04 5.51
CA LEU A 271 46.28 -1.90 5.20
C LEU A 271 47.59 -1.94 6.00
N HIS A 272 47.54 -2.34 7.27
CA HIS A 272 48.73 -2.48 8.10
C HIS A 272 49.64 -3.60 7.61
N SER A 273 49.10 -4.75 7.22
CA SER A 273 49.89 -5.85 6.65
C SER A 273 50.56 -5.48 5.33
N ILE A 274 49.86 -4.73 4.45
CA ILE A 274 50.43 -4.20 3.20
C ILE A 274 51.48 -3.11 3.49
N SER A 275 51.23 -2.23 4.46
CA SER A 275 52.16 -1.14 4.83
C SER A 275 53.45 -1.66 5.49
N SER A 276 53.36 -2.70 6.32
CA SER A 276 54.49 -3.29 7.03
C SER A 276 55.61 -3.75 6.08
N ASN A 277 55.25 -4.26 4.90
CA ASN A 277 56.23 -4.69 3.91
C ASN A 277 57.07 -3.57 3.29
N ARG A 278 56.71 -2.29 3.48
CA ARG A 278 57.52 -1.15 2.97
C ARG A 278 58.92 -1.12 3.57
N GLY A 279 59.06 -1.44 4.85
CA GLY A 279 60.37 -1.51 5.51
C GLY A 279 61.25 -2.63 4.96
N LEU A 280 60.66 -3.75 4.56
CA LEU A 280 61.34 -4.90 3.98
C LEU A 280 61.79 -4.60 2.53
N ILE A 281 60.92 -3.95 1.75
CA ILE A 281 61.21 -3.47 0.39
C ILE A 281 62.35 -2.45 0.38
N ILE A 282 62.36 -1.49 1.32
CA ILE A 282 63.42 -0.47 1.41
C ILE A 282 64.77 -1.12 1.77
N LYS A 283 64.78 -2.09 2.69
CA LYS A 283 66.00 -2.81 3.08
C LYS A 283 66.57 -3.63 1.91
N SER A 284 65.72 -4.33 1.15
CA SER A 284 66.19 -5.10 -0.01
C SER A 284 66.70 -4.19 -1.14
N LEU A 285 66.06 -3.03 -1.36
CA LEU A 285 66.51 -2.04 -2.34
C LEU A 285 67.87 -1.43 -1.95
N LEU A 286 68.11 -1.13 -0.67
CA LEU A 286 69.40 -0.63 -0.21
C LEU A 286 70.53 -1.66 -0.39
N ILE A 287 70.24 -2.94 -0.15
CA ILE A 287 71.19 -4.03 -0.39
C ILE A 287 71.53 -4.12 -1.89
N ILE A 288 70.52 -4.08 -2.77
CA ILE A 288 70.72 -4.09 -4.22
C ILE A 288 71.52 -2.85 -4.67
N LEU A 289 71.19 -1.66 -4.16
CA LEU A 289 71.88 -0.41 -4.48
C LEU A 289 73.35 -0.46 -4.05
N PHE A 290 73.64 -1.00 -2.86
CA PHE A 290 75.00 -1.17 -2.37
C PHE A 290 75.82 -2.06 -3.30
N PHE A 291 75.28 -3.22 -3.70
CA PHE A 291 75.95 -4.10 -4.67
C PHE A 291 76.15 -3.44 -6.03
N ALA A 292 75.17 -2.67 -6.52
CA ALA A 292 75.30 -1.93 -7.77
C ALA A 292 76.41 -0.86 -7.71
N LEU A 293 76.55 -0.16 -6.57
CA LEU A 293 77.61 0.83 -6.35
C LEU A 293 78.99 0.18 -6.30
N VAL A 294 79.12 -0.93 -5.57
CA VAL A 294 80.36 -1.71 -5.53
C VAL A 294 80.71 -2.20 -6.93
N PHE A 295 79.75 -2.76 -7.66
CA PHE A 295 79.96 -3.20 -9.03
C PHE A 295 80.44 -2.05 -9.94
N LEU A 296 79.81 -0.88 -9.85
CA LEU A 296 80.20 0.28 -10.65
C LEU A 296 81.62 0.78 -10.33
N VAL A 297 82.05 0.75 -9.07
CA VAL A 297 83.39 1.20 -8.67
C VAL A 297 84.49 0.20 -9.06
N PHE A 298 84.17 -1.10 -9.11
CA PHE A 298 85.17 -2.15 -9.40
C PHE A 298 85.21 -2.59 -10.86
N PHE A 299 84.13 -2.43 -11.63
CA PHE A 299 84.04 -2.86 -13.04
C PHE A 299 84.00 -1.71 -14.06
N LEU A 300 83.88 -0.45 -13.61
CA LEU A 300 84.06 0.75 -14.44
C LEU A 300 85.40 1.40 -14.13
#